data_AF-A0A379W841-F1
#
_entry.id   AF-A0A379W841-F1
#
_cell.length_a   1.000
_cell.length_b   1.000
_cell.length_c   1.000
_cell.angle_alpha   90.00
_cell.angle_beta   90.00
_cell.angle_gamma   90.00
#
_symmetry.space_group_name_H-M   'P 1'
#
loop_
_entity.id
_entity.type
_entity.pdbx_description
1 polymer ?
#
loop_
_entity_poly.entity_id
_entity_poly.type
_entity_poly.pdbx_seq_one_letter_code
_entity_poly.pdbx_strand_id
1 'polypeptide(L)' 'MLKLNATTTALVVIDLQEGILPFAGGPYTANEVVARAARLAEKCRANGSPVVMVRVGWSDD' A
#
# COMPACT_ATOMS: atom_id res chain seq x y z
N MET A 1 -7.54 11.03 19.55
CA MET A 1 -8.05 10.40 18.30
C MET A 1 -7.26 10.93 17.13
N LEU A 2 -6.85 10.06 16.21
CA LEU A 2 -6.24 10.46 14.95
C LEU A 2 -7.25 11.22 14.08
N LYS A 3 -6.86 12.35 13.49
CA LYS A 3 -7.66 13.13 12.53
C LYS A 3 -6.83 13.32 11.26
N LEU A 4 -7.38 12.92 10.12
CA LEU A 4 -6.77 13.10 8.81
C LEU A 4 -7.79 13.78 7.89
N ASN A 5 -7.33 14.77 7.12
CA ASN A 5 -8.14 15.40 6.09
C ASN A 5 -7.89 14.72 4.75
N ALA A 6 -8.91 14.07 4.19
CA ALA A 6 -8.80 13.33 2.94
C ALA A 6 -8.31 14.19 1.75
N THR A 7 -8.62 15.49 1.72
CA THR A 7 -8.21 16.38 0.60
C THR A 7 -6.72 16.73 0.64
N THR A 8 -6.06 16.54 1.78
CA THR A 8 -4.63 16.81 1.97
C THR A 8 -3.88 15.55 2.43
N THR A 9 -4.45 14.36 2.19
CA THR A 9 -3.86 13.07 2.55
C THR A 9 -3.81 12.17 1.32
N ALA A 10 -2.72 11.42 1.18
CA ALA A 10 -2.59 10.35 0.21
C ALA A 10 -2.22 9.04 0.91
N LEU A 11 -2.58 7.91 0.32
CA LEU A 11 -2.05 6.59 0.68
C LEU A 11 -0.90 6.25 -0.25
N VAL A 12 0.24 5.85 0.32
CA VAL A 12 1.38 5.33 -0.43
C VAL A 12 1.55 3.86 -0.05
N VAL A 13 1.40 2.96 -1.02
CA VAL A 13 1.56 1.51 -0.84
C VAL A 13 2.92 1.11 -1.40
N ILE A 14 3.80 0.63 -0.51
CA ILE A 14 5.20 0.34 -0.85
C ILE A 14 5.38 -1.14 -1.13
N ASP A 15 5.90 -1.46 -2.31
CA ASP A 15 6.49 -2.74 -2.70
C ASP A 15 5.60 -3.98 -2.47
N LEU A 16 4.28 -3.79 -2.52
CA LEU A 16 3.32 -4.90 -2.56
C LEU A 16 3.23 -5.47 -3.99
N GLN A 17 4.32 -6.14 -4.39
CA GLN A 17 4.48 -6.82 -5.68
C GLN A 17 4.92 -8.27 -5.44
N GLU A 18 4.53 -9.18 -6.33
CA GLU A 18 4.79 -10.63 -6.18
C GLU A 18 6.26 -10.98 -5.92
N GLY A 19 7.21 -10.26 -6.54
CA GLY A 19 8.64 -10.47 -6.30
C GLY A 19 9.14 -10.07 -4.91
N ILE A 20 8.37 -9.30 -4.14
CA ILE A 20 8.73 -8.81 -2.81
C ILE A 20 7.96 -9.53 -1.69
N LEU A 21 6.74 -10.00 -1.95
CA LEU A 21 5.91 -10.69 -0.95
C LEU A 21 6.63 -11.82 -0.19
N PRO A 22 7.49 -12.66 -0.82
CA PRO A 22 8.21 -13.73 -0.12
C PRO A 22 9.17 -13.24 0.99
N PHE A 23 9.57 -11.96 0.98
CA PHE A 23 10.48 -11.39 1.98
C PHE A 23 9.76 -10.90 3.25
N ALA A 24 8.43 -11.01 3.33
CA ALA A 24 7.66 -10.63 4.51
C ALA A 24 7.86 -11.63 5.67
N GLY A 25 8.97 -11.48 6.41
CA GLY A 25 9.35 -12.38 7.52
C GLY A 25 8.53 -12.24 8.82
N GLY A 26 7.60 -11.27 8.89
CA GLY A 26 6.77 -11.02 10.07
C GLY A 26 6.94 -9.60 10.64
N PRO A 27 6.12 -9.21 11.64
CA PRO A 27 5.18 -10.05 12.40
C PRO A 27 3.86 -10.34 11.68
N TYR A 28 3.61 -9.72 10.52
CA TYR A 28 2.42 -9.97 9.70
C TYR A 28 2.84 -10.67 8.40
N THR A 29 1.99 -11.57 7.92
CA THR A 29 2.19 -12.25 6.63
C THR A 29 1.99 -11.28 5.46
N ALA A 30 2.59 -11.57 4.31
CA ALA A 30 2.38 -10.80 3.08
C ALA A 30 0.90 -10.62 2.74
N ASN A 31 0.12 -11.71 2.81
CA ASN A 31 -1.31 -11.70 2.48
C ASN A 31 -2.12 -10.79 3.42
N GLU A 32 -1.80 -10.78 4.72
CA GLU A 32 -2.45 -9.84 5.66
C GLU A 32 -2.15 -8.39 5.31
N VAL A 33 -0.90 -8.08 4.96
CA VAL A 33 -0.50 -6.73 4.57
C VAL A 33 -1.21 -6.31 3.28
N VAL A 34 -1.26 -7.18 2.27
CA VAL A 34 -1.99 -6.95 1.01
C VAL A 34 -3.47 -6.68 1.27
N ALA A 35 -4.13 -7.52 2.06
CA ALA A 35 -5.55 -7.35 2.38
C ALA A 35 -5.83 -6.04 3.13
N ARG A 36 -4.98 -5.67 4.10
CA ARG A 36 -5.12 -4.43 4.86
C ARG A 36 -4.85 -3.20 3.98
N ALA A 37 -3.83 -3.25 3.13
CA ALA A 37 -3.52 -2.17 2.18
C ALA A 37 -4.64 -1.98 1.16
N ALA A 38 -5.26 -3.07 0.66
CA ALA A 38 -6.42 -2.99 -0.22
C ALA A 38 -7.59 -2.26 0.43
N ARG A 39 -7.89 -2.56 1.71
CA ARG A 39 -8.93 -1.85 2.48
C ARG A 39 -8.61 -0.37 2.67
N LEU A 40 -7.35 -0.01 2.94
CA LEU A 40 -6.94 1.39 3.02
C LEU A 40 -7.11 2.10 1.68
N ALA A 41 -6.69 1.45 0.58
CA ALA A 41 -6.80 1.98 -0.76
C ALA A 41 -8.25 2.20 -1.18
N GLU A 42 -9.14 1.26 -0.88
CA GLU A 42 -10.59 1.41 -1.08
C GLU A 42 -11.12 2.64 -0.36
N LYS A 43 -10.76 2.83 0.91
CA LYS A 43 -11.21 3.98 1.70
C LYS A 43 -10.68 5.31 1.16
N CYS A 44 -9.42 5.35 0.74
CA CYS A 44 -8.82 6.52 0.11
C CYS A 44 -9.51 6.86 -1.22
N ARG A 45 -9.71 5.88 -2.10
CA ARG A 45 -10.42 6.07 -3.38
C ARG A 45 -11.85 6.57 -3.18
N ALA A 46 -12.59 5.98 -2.25
CA ALA A 46 -13.95 6.41 -1.92
C ALA A 46 -14.03 7.85 -1.41
N ASN A 47 -12.95 8.37 -0.82
CA ASN A 47 -12.86 9.73 -0.28
C ASN A 47 -12.12 10.71 -1.22
N GLY A 48 -11.71 10.28 -2.42
CA GLY A 48 -10.95 11.10 -3.36
C GLY A 48 -9.49 11.35 -2.97
N SER A 49 -8.96 10.67 -1.96
CA SER A 49 -7.54 10.72 -1.61
C SER A 49 -6.72 9.91 -2.62
N PRO A 50 -5.58 10.44 -3.13
CA PRO A 50 -4.71 9.69 -4.03
C PRO A 50 -4.23 8.38 -3.42
N VAL A 51 -4.12 7.33 -4.26
CA VAL A 51 -3.48 6.06 -3.91
C VAL A 51 -2.27 5.88 -4.83
N VAL A 52 -1.07 5.98 -4.26
CA VAL A 52 0.20 5.83 -4.95
C VAL A 52 0.71 4.40 -4.75
N MET A 53 0.77 3.63 -5.83
CA MET A 53 1.30 2.26 -5.83
C MET A 53 2.78 2.30 -6.22
N VAL A 54 3.66 2.10 -5.25
CA VAL A 54 5.11 2.07 -5.47
C VAL A 54 5.55 0.62 -5.69
N ARG A 55 6.46 0.45 -6.64
CA ARG A 55 7.11 -0.83 -6.95
C ARG A 55 8.60 -0.58 -7.18
N VAL A 56 9.42 -1.53 -6.78
CA VAL A 56 10.86 -1.55 -7.02
C VAL A 56 11.19 -2.49 -8.17
N GLY A 57 12.12 -2.09 -9.03
CA GLY A 57 12.61 -2.89 -10.14
C GLY A 57 13.76 -2.19 -10.85
N TRP A 58 14.48 -2.97 -11.64
CA TRP A 58 15.53 -2.53 -12.55
C TRP A 58 15.15 -2.95 -13.97
N SER A 59 15.71 -2.28 -14.97
CA SER A 59 15.66 -2.76 -16.35
C SER A 59 16.51 -4.03 -16.48
N ASP A 60 16.40 -4.70 -17.63
CA ASP A 60 17.23 -5.89 -17.93
C ASP A 60 18.71 -5.52 -18.20
N ASP A 61 18.99 -4.26 -18.51
CA ASP A 61 20.30 -3.67 -18.81
C ASP A 61 20.85 -2.76 -17.68
#